data_AF-A0A965ELX7-F1
#
_entry.id   AF-A0A965ELX7-F1
#
_cell.length_a   1.000
_cell.length_b   1.000
_cell.length_c   1.000
_cell.angle_alpha   90.00
_cell.angle_beta   90.00
_cell.angle_gamma   90.00
#
_symmetry.space_group_name_H-M   'P 1'
#
loop_
_entity.id
_entity.type
_entity.pdbx_description
1 polymer ?
#
loop_
_entity_poly.entity_id
_entity_poly.type
_entity_poly.pdbx_seq_one_letter_code
_entity_poly.pdbx_strand_id
1 'polypeptide(L)'
;MSYADVDGNIGMYAPGRVPVRNTGEGKVPSPGWTGTHGWRGFVPYDALPRAFNPVSGAAINANHRLVPPSYPWFLTDGWSAPYRAKRLHELLDVDERHSATSFARIQNDVLSLAATQLTPLFLRHLRPQTGIAGEIADMIAVWDGTMSRERSEPLIFSTWLAEINKAMYADELGPL
;
A
#
# COMPACT_ATOMS: atom_id res chain seq x y z
N MET A 1 -14.40 5.08 -3.55
CA MET A 1 -15.07 6.38 -3.67
C MET A 1 -15.18 6.98 -2.29
N SER A 2 -14.80 8.25 -2.15
CA SER A 2 -14.89 8.98 -0.89
C SER A 2 -15.98 10.05 -1.01
N TYR A 3 -16.60 10.38 0.11
CA TYR A 3 -17.72 11.31 0.22
C TYR A 3 -17.48 12.26 1.39
N ALA A 4 -17.84 13.53 1.19
CA ALA A 4 -17.98 14.52 2.25
C ALA A 4 -19.06 15.53 1.85
N ASP A 5 -19.79 16.10 2.82
CA ASP A 5 -20.82 17.11 2.57
C ASP A 5 -20.78 18.31 3.52
N VAL A 6 -21.68 19.27 3.28
CA VAL A 6 -21.78 20.53 4.04
C VAL A 6 -22.38 20.34 5.44
N ASP A 7 -23.00 19.20 5.71
CA ASP A 7 -23.57 18.86 7.03
C ASP A 7 -22.52 18.19 7.93
N GLY A 8 -21.28 18.04 7.44
CA GLY A 8 -20.16 17.47 8.17
C GLY A 8 -20.09 15.95 8.10
N ASN A 9 -20.86 15.31 7.21
CA ASN A 9 -20.75 13.87 7.03
C ASN A 9 -19.54 13.50 6.19
N ILE A 10 -18.93 12.36 6.50
CA ILE A 10 -17.90 11.73 5.69
C ILE A 10 -18.23 10.28 5.42
N GLY A 11 -17.81 9.78 4.27
CA GLY A 11 -18.07 8.41 3.89
C GLY A 11 -17.05 7.84 2.94
N MET A 12 -17.00 6.52 2.92
CA MET A 12 -16.25 5.76 1.94
C MET A 12 -17.10 4.59 1.48
N TYR A 13 -17.11 4.39 0.17
CA TYR A 13 -17.76 3.27 -0.47
C TYR A 13 -16.78 2.65 -1.46
N ALA A 14 -16.72 1.33 -1.53
CA ALA A 14 -15.98 0.61 -2.57
C ALA A 14 -16.96 0.15 -3.67
N PRO A 15 -17.38 1.05 -4.59
CA PRO A 15 -18.33 0.70 -5.62
C PRO A 15 -17.71 -0.27 -6.61
N GLY A 16 -18.49 -1.28 -7.00
CA GLY A 16 -18.11 -2.20 -8.07
C GLY A 16 -19.09 -3.34 -8.22
N ARG A 17 -19.15 -3.94 -9.40
CA ARG A 17 -19.82 -5.22 -9.60
C ARG A 17 -18.81 -6.34 -9.40
N VAL A 18 -18.76 -6.88 -8.17
CA VAL A 18 -17.84 -7.97 -7.83
C VAL A 18 -18.52 -9.30 -8.11
N PRO A 19 -18.04 -10.12 -9.06
CA PRO A 19 -18.68 -11.39 -9.37
C PRO A 19 -18.46 -12.42 -8.27
N VAL A 20 -19.53 -13.14 -7.92
CA VAL A 20 -19.45 -14.30 -7.04
C VAL A 20 -19.16 -15.51 -7.92
N ARG A 21 -17.98 -16.09 -7.77
CA ARG A 21 -17.53 -17.23 -8.58
C ARG A 21 -17.97 -18.55 -7.95
N ASN A 22 -18.25 -19.54 -8.79
CA ASN A 22 -18.50 -20.91 -8.33
C ASN A 22 -17.22 -21.55 -7.78
N THR A 23 -16.11 -21.40 -8.49
CA THR A 23 -14.78 -21.87 -8.10
C THR A 23 -13.71 -20.84 -8.45
N GLY A 24 -12.61 -20.86 -7.70
CA GLY A 24 -11.44 -20.03 -7.94
C GLY A 24 -11.65 -18.53 -7.66
N GLU A 25 -10.55 -17.80 -7.79
CA GLU A 25 -10.45 -16.39 -7.41
C GLU A 25 -10.30 -15.46 -8.63
N GLY A 26 -10.30 -16.02 -9.85
CA GLY A 26 -10.18 -15.26 -11.10
C GLY A 26 -8.79 -14.69 -11.36
N LYS A 27 -7.75 -15.28 -10.76
CA LYS A 27 -6.35 -14.85 -10.91
C LYS A 27 -5.69 -15.27 -12.21
N VAL A 28 -6.21 -16.33 -12.82
CA VAL A 28 -5.68 -16.92 -14.06
C VAL A 28 -6.84 -17.27 -15.01
N PRO A 29 -6.56 -17.39 -16.31
CA PRO A 29 -7.55 -17.89 -17.27
C PRO A 29 -8.15 -19.22 -16.79
N SER A 30 -9.46 -19.36 -16.95
CA SER A 30 -10.19 -20.55 -16.51
C SER A 30 -10.92 -21.18 -17.70
N PRO A 31 -11.03 -22.52 -17.79
CA PRO A 31 -11.82 -23.20 -18.79
C PRO A 31 -13.27 -22.69 -18.82
N GLY A 32 -13.62 -21.95 -19.88
CA GLY A 32 -14.97 -21.39 -20.06
C GLY A 32 -15.99 -22.42 -20.55
N TRP A 33 -15.54 -23.51 -21.16
CA TRP A 33 -16.39 -24.53 -21.79
C TRP A 33 -17.00 -25.54 -20.80
N THR A 34 -16.56 -25.57 -19.54
CA THR A 34 -17.03 -26.54 -18.53
C THR A 34 -18.16 -26.02 -17.66
N GLY A 35 -18.41 -24.70 -17.64
CA GLY A 35 -19.35 -24.05 -16.72
C GLY A 35 -18.90 -24.00 -15.25
N THR A 36 -17.88 -24.75 -14.86
CA THR A 36 -17.40 -24.86 -13.46
C THR A 36 -16.92 -23.53 -12.89
N HIS A 37 -16.32 -22.68 -13.73
CA HIS A 37 -15.78 -21.37 -13.35
C HIS A 37 -16.75 -20.21 -13.60
N GLY A 38 -18.01 -20.52 -13.88
CA GLY A 38 -19.06 -19.54 -14.08
C GLY A 38 -19.29 -18.65 -12.85
N TRP A 39 -19.94 -17.51 -13.09
CA TRP A 39 -20.36 -16.60 -12.03
C TRP A 39 -21.81 -16.90 -11.65
N ARG A 40 -22.10 -16.94 -10.34
CA ARG A 40 -23.46 -17.18 -9.80
C ARG A 40 -24.16 -15.88 -9.38
N GLY A 41 -23.75 -14.77 -9.96
CA GLY A 41 -24.24 -13.43 -9.65
C GLY A 41 -23.13 -12.50 -9.17
N PHE A 42 -23.53 -11.47 -8.44
CA PHE A 42 -22.63 -10.43 -7.93
C PHE A 42 -22.82 -10.28 -6.43
N VAL A 43 -21.78 -9.82 -5.74
CA VAL A 43 -21.87 -9.42 -4.34
C VAL A 43 -23.00 -8.39 -4.21
N PRO A 44 -23.95 -8.56 -3.26
CA PRO A 44 -25.02 -7.60 -3.06
C PRO A 44 -24.48 -6.19 -2.80
N TYR A 45 -25.15 -5.17 -3.34
CA TYR A 45 -24.75 -3.77 -3.19
C TYR A 45 -24.54 -3.37 -1.72
N ASP A 46 -25.45 -3.80 -0.84
CA ASP A 46 -25.38 -3.53 0.60
C ASP A 46 -24.32 -4.31 1.35
N ALA A 47 -23.75 -5.33 0.73
CA ALA A 47 -22.65 -6.08 1.29
C ALA A 47 -21.29 -5.45 0.95
N LEU A 48 -21.20 -4.57 -0.05
CA LEU A 48 -19.92 -3.97 -0.46
C LEU A 48 -19.29 -3.13 0.67
N PRO A 49 -17.95 -3.08 0.76
CA PRO A 49 -17.27 -2.38 1.83
C PRO A 49 -17.66 -0.89 1.86
N ARG A 50 -18.12 -0.45 3.03
CA ARG A 50 -18.57 0.92 3.25
C ARG A 50 -18.34 1.38 4.68
N ALA A 51 -18.18 2.69 4.83
CA ALA A 51 -18.16 3.38 6.11
C ALA A 51 -18.86 4.73 5.94
N PHE A 52 -19.65 5.12 6.94
CA PHE A 52 -20.32 6.43 7.00
C PHE A 52 -20.19 6.94 8.42
N ASN A 53 -19.66 8.16 8.58
CA ASN A 53 -19.32 8.77 9.88
C ASN A 53 -18.63 7.79 10.85
N PRO A 54 -17.46 7.22 10.47
CA PRO A 54 -16.75 6.28 11.33
C PRO A 54 -16.36 6.95 12.66
N VAL A 55 -16.38 6.19 13.75
CA VAL A 55 -16.04 6.68 15.11
C VAL A 55 -14.63 7.27 15.19
N SER A 56 -13.71 6.83 14.32
CA SER A 56 -12.37 7.39 14.18
C SER A 56 -12.33 8.83 13.68
N GLY A 57 -13.44 9.38 13.18
CA GLY A 57 -13.49 10.71 12.57
C GLY A 57 -12.80 10.81 11.21
N ALA A 58 -12.29 9.70 10.66
CA ALA A 58 -11.58 9.66 9.39
C ALA A 58 -11.96 8.43 8.55
N ALA A 59 -12.16 8.64 7.24
CA ALA A 59 -12.37 7.59 6.25
C ALA A 59 -11.18 7.55 5.27
N ILE A 60 -10.34 6.52 5.37
CA ILE A 60 -9.05 6.45 4.67
C ILE A 60 -9.04 5.25 3.71
N ASN A 61 -8.62 5.49 2.46
CA ASN A 61 -8.20 4.42 1.56
C ASN A 61 -6.93 4.81 0.80
N ALA A 62 -5.94 3.94 0.88
CA ALA A 62 -4.68 4.03 0.16
C ALA A 62 -4.41 2.71 -0.57
N ASN A 63 -5.44 2.11 -1.16
CA ASN A 63 -5.42 0.80 -1.84
C ASN A 63 -5.03 -0.40 -0.93
N HIS A 64 -4.97 -0.19 0.38
CA HIS A 64 -4.81 -1.24 1.37
C HIS A 64 -6.11 -2.04 1.51
N ARG A 65 -6.00 -3.23 2.12
CA ARG A 65 -7.16 -4.10 2.41
C ARG A 65 -8.17 -3.39 3.30
N LEU A 66 -9.39 -3.20 2.79
CA LEU A 66 -10.49 -2.50 3.47
C LEU A 66 -11.32 -3.35 4.43
N VAL A 67 -11.21 -4.67 4.31
CA VAL A 67 -12.09 -5.63 4.99
C VAL A 67 -11.28 -6.59 5.86
N PRO A 68 -11.83 -7.04 7.01
CA PRO A 68 -11.17 -8.02 7.85
C PRO A 68 -11.06 -9.37 7.13
N PRO A 69 -10.16 -10.28 7.58
CA PRO A 69 -10.06 -11.64 7.05
C PRO A 69 -11.38 -12.44 7.10
N SER A 70 -12.28 -12.08 8.02
CA SER A 70 -13.61 -12.70 8.18
C SER A 70 -14.66 -12.22 7.19
N TYR A 71 -14.35 -11.26 6.31
CA TYR A 71 -15.31 -10.74 5.35
C TYR A 71 -15.71 -11.81 4.32
N PRO A 72 -17.02 -12.07 4.13
CA PRO A 72 -17.49 -13.30 3.49
C PRO A 72 -17.32 -13.33 1.96
N TRP A 73 -17.02 -12.19 1.33
CA TRP A 73 -16.90 -12.08 -0.11
C TRP A 73 -15.46 -11.89 -0.53
N PHE A 74 -14.99 -12.74 -1.45
CA PHE A 74 -13.70 -12.52 -2.10
C PHE A 74 -13.78 -11.27 -2.99
N LEU A 75 -12.96 -10.26 -2.68
CA LEU A 75 -12.84 -9.03 -3.47
C LEU A 75 -11.62 -9.10 -4.39
N THR A 76 -10.46 -9.27 -3.77
CA THR A 76 -9.14 -9.40 -4.40
C THR A 76 -8.15 -9.83 -3.31
N ASP A 77 -7.01 -10.34 -3.73
CA ASP A 77 -5.81 -10.49 -2.90
C ASP A 77 -4.68 -9.51 -3.29
N GLY A 78 -4.79 -8.85 -4.45
CA GLY A 78 -3.89 -7.82 -4.95
C GLY A 78 -4.04 -6.48 -4.23
N TRP A 79 -3.85 -6.48 -2.91
CA TRP A 79 -3.85 -5.27 -2.09
C TRP A 79 -2.47 -4.61 -2.11
N SER A 80 -2.45 -3.27 -2.08
CA SER A 80 -1.20 -2.57 -1.83
C SER A 80 -0.73 -2.82 -0.39
N ALA A 81 0.59 -2.86 -0.21
CA ALA A 81 1.19 -2.90 1.13
C ALA A 81 0.68 -1.72 1.99
N PRO A 82 0.47 -1.92 3.30
CA PRO A 82 -0.30 -0.98 4.12
C PRO A 82 0.46 0.30 4.50
N TYR A 83 1.69 0.49 4.02
CA TYR A 83 2.57 1.60 4.41
C TYR A 83 1.92 2.97 4.27
N ARG A 84 1.33 3.29 3.12
CA ARG A 84 0.64 4.58 2.92
C ARG A 84 -0.57 4.74 3.82
N ALA A 85 -1.31 3.67 4.07
CA ALA A 85 -2.47 3.70 4.95
C ALA A 85 -2.05 3.97 6.41
N LYS A 86 -1.03 3.25 6.89
CA LYS A 86 -0.45 3.45 8.22
C LYS A 86 0.07 4.88 8.37
N ARG A 87 0.80 5.38 7.37
CA ARG A 87 1.32 6.75 7.38
C ARG A 87 0.21 7.80 7.41
N LEU A 88 -0.89 7.59 6.68
CA LEU A 88 -2.05 8.47 6.73
C LEU A 88 -2.70 8.46 8.12
N HIS A 89 -2.82 7.31 8.78
CA HIS A 89 -3.29 7.25 10.17
C HIS A 89 -2.36 8.02 11.11
N GLU A 90 -1.05 7.78 11.06
CA GLU A 90 -0.07 8.50 11.88
C GLU A 90 -0.17 10.02 11.71
N LEU A 91 -0.36 10.50 10.48
CA LEU A 91 -0.46 11.92 10.15
C LEU A 91 -1.80 12.54 10.55
N LEU A 92 -2.89 11.78 10.45
CA LEU A 92 -4.23 12.24 10.80
C LEU A 92 -4.47 12.23 12.31
N ASP A 93 -3.77 11.35 13.04
CA ASP A 93 -3.87 11.27 14.50
C ASP A 93 -3.06 12.38 15.22
N VAL A 94 -2.28 13.20 14.49
CA VAL A 94 -1.47 14.29 15.08
C VAL A 94 -2.34 15.42 15.61
N ASP A 95 -3.38 15.81 14.86
CA ASP A 95 -4.24 16.94 15.20
C ASP A 95 -5.68 16.44 15.42
N GLU A 96 -6.35 16.89 16.48
CA GLU A 96 -7.80 16.62 16.65
C GLU A 96 -8.62 17.22 15.49
N ARG A 97 -8.13 18.34 14.91
CA ARG A 97 -8.77 19.03 13.80
C ARG A 97 -7.73 19.46 12.77
N HIS A 98 -7.98 19.10 11.52
CA HIS A 98 -7.15 19.50 10.40
C HIS A 98 -7.67 20.74 9.67
N SER A 99 -6.72 21.52 9.17
CA SER A 99 -6.95 22.64 8.25
C SER A 99 -6.59 22.25 6.82
N ALA A 100 -6.97 23.07 5.85
CA ALA A 100 -6.50 22.89 4.47
C ALA A 100 -4.96 22.83 4.39
N THR A 101 -4.26 23.64 5.20
CA THR A 101 -2.80 23.64 5.26
C THR A 101 -2.24 22.33 5.82
N SER A 102 -2.85 21.75 6.86
CA SER A 102 -2.39 20.45 7.36
C SER A 102 -2.64 19.34 6.34
N PHE A 103 -3.80 19.31 5.68
CA PHE A 103 -4.05 18.36 4.59
C PHE A 103 -3.09 18.53 3.41
N ALA A 104 -2.70 19.76 3.06
CA ALA A 104 -1.68 20.00 2.05
C ALA A 104 -0.33 19.40 2.44
N ARG A 105 0.07 19.47 3.73
CA ARG A 105 1.27 18.79 4.23
C ARG A 105 1.15 17.28 4.13
N ILE A 106 0.00 16.71 4.53
CA ILE A 106 -0.25 15.26 4.46
C ILE A 106 -0.16 14.75 3.00
N GLN A 107 -0.74 15.48 2.05
CA GLN A 107 -0.66 15.15 0.62
C GLN A 107 0.77 15.20 0.06
N ASN A 108 1.66 15.99 0.68
CA ASN A 108 3.06 16.13 0.28
C ASN A 108 4.02 15.32 1.17
N ASP A 109 3.52 14.43 2.02
CA ASP A 109 4.38 13.57 2.85
C ASP A 109 5.17 12.60 1.96
N VAL A 110 6.48 12.55 2.18
CA VAL A 110 7.42 11.71 1.42
C VAL A 110 8.16 10.71 2.32
N LEU A 111 7.71 10.49 3.55
CA LEU A 111 8.31 9.49 4.43
C LEU A 111 7.91 8.09 3.96
N SER A 112 8.90 7.26 3.62
CA SER A 112 8.65 5.88 3.21
C SER A 112 8.76 4.93 4.40
N LEU A 113 7.63 4.52 4.97
CA LEU A 113 7.60 3.46 6.00
C LEU A 113 8.17 2.12 5.49
N ALA A 114 8.13 1.89 4.17
CA ALA A 114 8.80 0.74 3.58
C ALA A 114 10.32 0.88 3.66
N ALA A 115 10.86 2.07 3.38
CA ALA A 115 12.29 2.33 3.47
C ALA A 115 12.80 2.24 4.91
N THR A 116 12.07 2.82 5.87
CA THR A 116 12.43 2.71 7.30
C THR A 116 12.45 1.26 7.78
N GLN A 117 11.58 0.41 7.25
CA GLN A 117 11.56 -1.02 7.58
C GLN A 117 12.66 -1.81 6.86
N LEU A 118 12.94 -1.52 5.58
CA LEU A 118 13.83 -2.31 4.73
C LEU A 118 15.30 -1.94 4.90
N THR A 119 15.63 -0.65 5.09
CA THR A 119 17.01 -0.18 5.21
C THR A 119 17.81 -0.92 6.29
N PRO A 120 17.30 -1.11 7.53
CA PRO A 120 18.02 -1.87 8.54
C PRO A 120 18.26 -3.34 8.16
N LEU A 121 17.31 -3.95 7.42
CA LEU A 121 17.47 -5.32 6.94
C LEU A 121 18.57 -5.41 5.88
N PHE A 122 18.63 -4.46 4.97
CA PHE A 122 19.65 -4.41 3.93
C PHE A 122 21.05 -4.23 4.54
N LEU A 123 21.21 -3.28 5.45
CA LEU A 123 22.47 -2.99 6.13
C LEU A 123 22.95 -4.17 6.99
N ARG A 124 22.04 -4.88 7.67
CA ARG A 124 22.39 -6.07 8.47
C ARG A 124 23.07 -7.16 7.66
N HIS A 125 22.72 -7.29 6.38
CA HIS A 125 23.27 -8.31 5.48
C HIS A 125 24.36 -7.77 4.55
N LEU A 126 24.67 -6.48 4.63
CA LEU A 126 25.76 -5.87 3.90
C LEU A 126 27.10 -6.29 4.54
N ARG A 127 27.99 -6.90 3.76
CA ARG A 127 29.36 -7.15 4.21
C ARG A 127 30.06 -5.80 4.48
N PRO A 128 31.00 -5.72 5.43
CA PRO A 128 31.77 -4.49 5.65
C PRO A 128 32.31 -3.92 4.34
N GLN A 129 32.00 -2.66 4.08
CA GLN A 129 32.46 -1.93 2.90
C GLN A 129 33.58 -0.96 3.29
N THR A 130 34.40 -0.57 2.32
CA THR A 130 35.47 0.42 2.50
C THR A 130 35.45 1.44 1.37
N GLY A 131 36.12 2.58 1.57
CA GLY A 131 36.08 3.70 0.62
C GLY A 131 34.66 4.23 0.42
N ILE A 132 34.36 4.65 -0.81
CA ILE A 132 33.06 5.26 -1.16
C ILE A 132 31.85 4.40 -0.78
N ALA A 133 31.97 3.08 -0.88
CA ALA A 133 30.88 2.17 -0.53
C ALA A 133 30.62 2.12 0.98
N GLY A 134 31.66 2.27 1.81
CA GLY A 134 31.53 2.41 3.26
C GLY A 134 30.87 3.73 3.64
N GLU A 135 31.32 4.83 3.04
CA GLU A 135 30.74 6.16 3.26
C GLU A 135 29.24 6.21 2.89
N ILE A 136 28.85 5.58 1.78
CA ILE A 136 27.44 5.45 1.38
C ILE A 136 26.66 4.59 2.37
N ALA A 137 27.22 3.49 2.86
CA ALA A 137 26.57 2.63 3.85
C ALA A 137 26.31 3.39 5.16
N ASP A 138 27.29 4.17 5.63
CA ASP A 138 27.15 5.01 6.84
C ASP A 138 26.10 6.10 6.67
N MET A 139 26.05 6.75 5.49
CA MET A 139 25.02 7.73 5.15
C MET A 139 23.61 7.11 5.19
N ILE A 140 23.44 5.94 4.57
CA ILE A 140 22.15 5.22 4.55
C ILE A 140 21.77 4.72 5.96
N ALA A 141 22.75 4.39 6.81
CA ALA A 141 22.50 3.89 8.16
C ALA A 141 21.81 4.90 9.09
N VAL A 142 22.00 6.20 8.86
CA VAL A 142 21.38 7.27 9.64
C VAL A 142 20.19 7.94 8.94
N TRP A 143 19.84 7.49 7.74
CA TRP A 143 18.73 8.05 6.97
C TRP A 143 17.38 7.67 7.59
N ASP A 144 16.51 8.67 7.72
CA ASP A 144 15.19 8.55 8.36
C ASP A 144 14.09 7.97 7.45
N GLY A 145 14.41 7.63 6.20
CA GLY A 145 13.45 7.12 5.21
C GLY A 145 12.70 8.21 4.42
N THR A 146 13.04 9.49 4.59
CA THR A 146 12.44 10.61 3.85
C THR A 146 12.88 10.61 2.39
N MET A 147 11.93 10.42 1.46
CA MET A 147 12.16 10.35 0.01
C MET A 147 12.25 11.75 -0.66
N SER A 148 13.02 12.66 -0.05
CA SER A 148 13.22 14.04 -0.54
C SER A 148 14.06 14.06 -1.83
N ARG A 149 13.71 14.93 -2.78
CA ARG A 149 14.46 15.10 -4.04
C ARG A 149 15.80 15.82 -3.86
N GLU A 150 15.97 16.46 -2.71
CA GLU A 150 17.15 17.22 -2.30
C GLU A 150 18.22 16.34 -1.62
N ARG A 151 17.94 15.04 -1.46
CA ARG A 151 18.79 14.05 -0.81
C ARG A 151 19.21 12.93 -1.77
N SER A 152 20.37 12.34 -1.52
CA SER A 152 20.92 11.24 -2.33
C SER A 152 20.43 9.86 -1.87
N GLU A 153 20.13 9.72 -0.58
CA GLU A 153 19.68 8.50 0.08
C GLU A 153 18.47 7.84 -0.61
N PRO A 154 17.44 8.59 -1.05
CA PRO A 154 16.28 8.01 -1.74
C PRO A 154 16.66 7.31 -3.05
N LEU A 155 17.56 7.91 -3.85
CA LEU A 155 18.01 7.31 -5.09
C LEU A 155 18.83 6.04 -4.82
N ILE A 156 19.71 6.08 -3.83
CA ILE A 156 20.53 4.93 -3.43
C ILE A 156 19.63 3.79 -2.95
N PHE A 157 18.68 4.07 -2.05
CA PHE A 157 17.72 3.07 -1.56
C PHE A 157 16.90 2.47 -2.70
N SER A 158 16.31 3.30 -3.57
CA SER A 158 15.51 2.82 -4.69
C SER A 158 16.31 1.97 -5.67
N THR A 159 17.56 2.36 -5.95
CA THR A 159 18.47 1.57 -6.79
C THR A 159 18.83 0.26 -6.12
N TRP A 160 19.16 0.28 -4.83
CA TRP A 160 19.48 -0.93 -4.07
C TRP A 160 18.31 -1.92 -4.05
N LEU A 161 17.08 -1.43 -3.82
CA LEU A 161 15.88 -2.25 -3.87
C LEU A 161 15.65 -2.84 -5.27
N ALA A 162 15.87 -2.06 -6.34
CA ALA A 162 15.75 -2.54 -7.72
C ALA A 162 16.77 -3.66 -8.01
N GLU A 163 18.02 -3.48 -7.61
CA GLU A 163 19.08 -4.49 -7.82
C GLU A 163 18.86 -5.74 -6.96
N ILE A 164 18.36 -5.60 -5.73
CA ILE A 164 17.93 -6.75 -4.91
C ILE A 164 16.83 -7.52 -5.62
N ASN A 165 15.78 -6.84 -6.11
CA ASN A 165 14.68 -7.50 -6.80
C ASN A 165 15.16 -8.24 -8.06
N LYS A 166 16.05 -7.63 -8.86
CA LYS A 166 16.65 -8.32 -10.01
C LYS A 166 17.44 -9.55 -9.57
N ALA A 167 18.32 -9.40 -8.58
CA ALA A 167 19.14 -10.51 -8.09
C ALA A 167 18.31 -11.65 -7.48
N MET A 168 17.12 -11.35 -6.95
CA MET A 168 16.22 -12.34 -6.33
C MET A 168 15.32 -13.08 -7.32
N TYR A 169 15.06 -12.52 -8.50
CA TYR A 169 14.04 -13.06 -9.41
C TYR A 169 14.57 -13.37 -10.82
N ALA A 170 15.81 -12.97 -11.14
CA ALA A 170 16.35 -13.12 -12.48
C ALA A 170 16.56 -14.59 -12.88
N ASP A 171 16.78 -15.49 -11.91
CA ASP A 171 16.94 -16.92 -12.17
C ASP A 171 15.62 -17.62 -12.48
N GLU A 172 14.48 -17.16 -11.95
CA GLU A 172 13.16 -17.70 -12.30
C GLU A 172 12.47 -16.98 -13.47
N LEU A 173 12.65 -15.66 -13.60
CA LEU A 173 11.90 -14.84 -14.56
C LEU A 173 12.71 -14.46 -15.81
N GLY A 174 14.02 -14.73 -15.83
CA GLY A 174 14.93 -14.28 -16.89
C GLY A 174 15.40 -12.84 -16.68
N PRO A 175 15.98 -12.18 -17.71
CA PRO A 175 16.45 -10.80 -17.60
C PRO A 175 15.29 -9.83 -17.24
N LEU A 176 15.42 -9.14 -16.10
CA LEU A 176 14.47 -8.17 -15.53
C LEU A 176 14.98 -6.72 -15.59
#